data_AF-A0A178I435-F1
#
_entry.id   AF-A0A178I435-F1
#
_cell.length_a   1.000
_cell.length_b   1.000
_cell.length_c   1.000
_cell.angle_alpha   90.00
_cell.angle_beta   90.00
_cell.angle_gamma   90.00
#
_symmetry.space_group_name_H-M   'P 1'
#
loop_
_entity.id
_entity.type
_entity.pdbx_description
1 polymer ?
#
loop_
_entity_poly.entity_id
_entity_poly.type
_entity_poly.pdbx_seq_one_letter_code
_entity_poly.pdbx_strand_id
1 'polypeptide(L)'
;MTDLDLTVDEMETLARFQSLDQPEEVDPRHFAKLLSLALVEQKEDGPELTSSGLELLRSRAADAELDKQLEQTFPASDPPKITRNV
;
A
#
# COMPACT_ATOMS: atom_id res chain seq x y z
N MET A 1 -8.77 7.66 6.22
CA MET A 1 -8.36 6.43 5.53
C MET A 1 -9.22 6.34 4.29
N THR A 2 -8.67 6.73 3.15
CA THR A 2 -9.41 6.69 1.88
C THR A 2 -9.45 5.22 1.47
N ASP A 3 -10.57 4.56 1.73
CA ASP A 3 -10.84 3.18 1.32
C ASP A 3 -11.10 3.17 -0.20
N LEU A 4 -10.04 3.44 -0.95
CA LEU A 4 -10.07 3.33 -2.40
C LEU A 4 -10.04 1.83 -2.68
N ASP A 5 -11.14 1.31 -3.24
CA ASP A 5 -11.29 -0.09 -3.66
C ASP A 5 -10.27 -0.38 -4.77
N LEU A 6 -9.03 -0.64 -4.37
CA LEU A 6 -7.90 -0.92 -5.25
C LEU A 6 -7.38 -2.31 -4.94
N THR A 7 -7.20 -3.10 -6.00
CA THR A 7 -6.59 -4.42 -5.89
C THR A 7 -5.10 -4.31 -5.62
N VAL A 8 -4.48 -5.44 -5.27
CA VAL A 8 -3.02 -5.53 -5.12
C VAL A 8 -2.32 -5.13 -6.42
N ASP A 9 -2.75 -5.67 -7.57
CA ASP A 9 -2.15 -5.36 -8.88
C ASP A 9 -2.27 -3.88 -9.26
N GLU A 10 -3.40 -3.23 -8.94
CA GLU A 10 -3.59 -1.80 -9.19
C GLU A 10 -2.68 -0.96 -8.27
N MET A 11 -2.47 -1.40 -7.03
CA MET A 11 -1.54 -0.78 -6.09
C MET A 11 -0.09 -0.90 -6.55
N GLU A 12 0.31 -2.07 -7.03
CA GLU A 12 1.64 -2.29 -7.60
C GLU A 12 1.84 -1.45 -8.86
N THR A 13 0.80 -1.33 -9.68
CA THR A 13 0.81 -0.44 -10.84
C THR A 13 1.04 1.02 -10.42
N LEU A 14 0.33 1.50 -9.40
CA LEU A 14 0.53 2.83 -8.85
C LEU A 14 1.97 3.03 -8.33
N ALA A 15 2.52 2.04 -7.63
CA ALA A 15 3.87 2.10 -7.10
C ALA A 15 4.95 2.22 -8.18
N ARG A 16 4.72 1.67 -9.38
CA ARG A 16 5.66 1.80 -10.51
C ARG A 16 5.84 3.25 -10.98
N PHE A 17 4.83 4.10 -10.82
CA PHE A 17 4.91 5.53 -11.15
C PHE A 17 5.71 6.36 -10.11
N GLN A 18 6.21 5.76 -9.02
CA GLN A 18 7.19 6.42 -8.14
C GLN A 18 8.60 6.47 -8.74
N SER A 19 8.92 5.55 -9.65
CA SER A 19 10.22 5.49 -10.30
C SER A 19 10.39 6.67 -11.25
N LEU A 20 11.64 7.16 -11.39
CA LEU A 20 11.98 8.19 -12.37
C LEU A 20 11.74 7.72 -13.81
N ASP A 21 11.85 6.42 -14.04
CA ASP A 21 11.53 5.77 -15.30
C ASP A 21 10.04 5.44 -15.34
N GLN A 22 9.35 5.91 -16.39
CA GLN A 22 7.95 5.55 -16.62
C GLN A 22 7.83 4.05 -16.93
N PRO A 23 6.78 3.38 -16.43
CA PRO A 23 6.55 1.97 -16.74
C PRO A 23 6.31 1.76 -18.24
N GLU A 24 7.08 0.86 -18.86
CA GLU A 24 6.96 0.55 -20.30
C GLU A 24 5.62 -0.12 -20.67
N GLU A 25 5.09 -0.94 -19.76
CA GLU A 25 3.80 -1.61 -19.93
C GLU A 25 2.94 -1.45 -18.68
N VAL A 26 1.77 -0.84 -18.88
CA VAL A 26 0.74 -0.68 -17.86
C VAL A 26 -0.57 -1.20 -18.42
N ASP A 27 -1.27 -2.03 -17.65
CA ASP A 27 -2.62 -2.45 -18.02
C ASP A 27 -3.51 -1.19 -18.15
N PRO A 28 -4.14 -0.97 -19.32
CA PRO A 28 -4.95 0.23 -19.57
C PRO A 28 -6.10 0.40 -18.57
N ARG A 29 -6.63 -0.69 -18.01
CA ARG A 29 -7.72 -0.66 -17.02
C ARG A 29 -7.21 -0.17 -15.67
N HIS A 30 -6.03 -0.61 -15.25
CA HIS A 30 -5.39 -0.11 -14.03
C HIS A 30 -5.09 1.38 -14.19
N PHE A 31 -4.47 1.77 -15.31
CA PHE A 31 -4.15 3.17 -15.59
C PHE A 31 -5.39 4.07 -15.60
N ALA A 32 -6.46 3.66 -16.28
CA ALA A 32 -7.71 4.41 -16.33
C ALA A 32 -8.33 4.60 -14.93
N LYS A 33 -8.23 3.59 -14.06
CA LYS A 33 -8.72 3.68 -12.69
C LYS A 33 -7.87 4.64 -11.86
N LEU A 34 -6.54 4.57 -11.95
CA LEU A 34 -5.63 5.47 -11.24
C LEU A 34 -5.85 6.93 -11.64
N LEU A 35 -6.07 7.20 -12.94
CA LEU A 35 -6.49 8.51 -13.44
C LEU A 35 -7.85 8.93 -12.87
N SER A 36 -8.84 8.05 -12.89
CA SER A 36 -10.20 8.35 -12.39
C SER A 36 -10.23 8.68 -10.89
N LEU A 37 -9.29 8.12 -10.12
CA LEU A 37 -9.12 8.39 -8.69
C LEU A 37 -8.17 9.56 -8.41
N ALA A 38 -7.67 10.24 -9.44
CA ALA A 38 -6.68 11.32 -9.34
C ALA A 38 -5.41 10.91 -8.56
N LEU A 39 -4.99 9.64 -8.69
CA LEU A 39 -3.75 9.11 -8.10
C LEU A 39 -2.55 9.27 -9.03
N VAL A 40 -2.85 9.29 -10.33
CA VAL A 40 -1.92 9.63 -11.42
C VAL A 40 -2.59 10.71 -12.25
N GLU A 41 -1.80 11.59 -12.85
CA GLU A 41 -2.27 12.58 -13.81
C GLU A 41 -1.47 12.51 -15.11
N GLN A 42 -2.12 12.80 -16.24
CA GLN A 42 -1.47 12.85 -17.55
C GLN A 42 -0.88 14.25 -17.77
N LYS A 43 0.44 14.37 -17.86
CA LYS A 43 1.15 15.59 -18.28
C LYS A 43 1.64 15.48 -19.73
N GLU A 44 2.18 16.59 -20.24
CA GLU A 44 2.82 16.65 -21.56
C GLU A 44 4.03 15.72 -21.67
N ASP A 45 4.82 15.57 -20.59
CA ASP A 45 5.96 14.66 -20.50
C ASP A 45 5.58 13.22 -20.08
N GLY A 46 4.28 12.94 -19.95
CA GLY A 46 3.72 11.63 -19.62
C GLY A 46 3.03 11.56 -18.25
N PRO A 47 2.65 10.36 -17.80
CA PRO A 47 1.93 10.17 -16.55
C PRO A 47 2.81 10.43 -15.33
N GLU A 48 2.30 11.23 -14.39
CA GLU A 48 2.97 11.56 -13.13
C GLU A 48 2.10 11.19 -11.92
N LEU A 49 2.76 10.77 -10.84
CA LEU A 49 2.11 10.48 -9.57
C LEU A 49 1.63 11.77 -8.90
N THR A 50 0.37 11.80 -8.45
CA THR A 50 -0.15 12.97 -7.72
C THR A 50 0.25 12.92 -6.24
N SER A 51 0.08 14.04 -5.53
CA SER A 51 0.22 14.09 -4.06
C SER A 51 -0.65 13.04 -3.35
N SER A 52 -1.87 12.83 -3.85
CA SER A 52 -2.81 11.83 -3.31
C SER A 52 -2.31 10.40 -3.55
N GLY A 53 -1.78 10.11 -4.74
CA GLY A 53 -1.15 8.82 -5.04
C GLY A 53 0.06 8.55 -4.13
N LEU A 54 0.90 9.57 -3.90
CA LEU A 54 2.05 9.46 -3.01
C LEU A 54 1.66 9.28 -1.54
N GLU A 55 0.62 9.97 -1.08
CA GLU A 55 0.09 9.82 0.28
C GLU A 55 -0.48 8.42 0.49
N LEU A 56 -1.24 7.89 -0.48
CA LEU A 56 -1.80 6.54 -0.42
C LEU A 56 -0.70 5.48 -0.27
N LEU A 57 0.35 5.56 -1.10
CA LEU A 57 1.47 4.62 -1.04
C LEU A 57 2.20 4.70 0.31
N ARG A 58 2.36 5.90 0.88
CA ARG A 58 2.95 6.08 2.22
C ARG A 58 2.07 5.53 3.33
N SER A 59 0.77 5.76 3.29
CA SER A 59 -0.18 5.20 4.26
C SER A 59 -0.12 3.68 4.22
N ARG A 60 -0.09 3.08 3.03
CA ARG A 60 -0.05 1.62 2.88
C ARG A 60 1.25 1.01 3.37
N ALA A 61 2.38 1.67 3.15
CA ALA A 61 3.67 1.24 3.68
C ALA A 61 3.71 1.31 5.22
N ALA A 62 3.08 2.34 5.82
CA ALA A 62 2.96 2.47 7.26
C ALA A 62 2.07 1.37 7.86
N ASP A 63 0.93 1.05 7.24
CA ASP A 63 0.05 -0.04 7.67
C ASP A 63 0.78 -1.39 7.68
N ALA A 64 1.53 -1.69 6.61
CA ALA A 64 2.32 -2.92 6.53
C ALA A 64 3.43 -3.01 7.60
N GLU A 65 3.97 -1.87 8.04
CA GLU A 65 4.94 -1.82 9.12
C GLU A 65 4.29 -2.04 10.49
N LEU A 66 3.08 -1.50 10.71
CA LEU A 66 2.29 -1.75 11.92
C LEU A 66 1.93 -3.23 12.07
N ASP A 67 1.56 -3.90 10.97
CA ASP A 67 1.27 -5.33 10.96
C ASP A 67 2.50 -6.16 11.41
N LYS A 68 3.70 -5.84 10.91
CA LYS A 68 4.94 -6.51 11.34
C LYS A 68 5.25 -6.29 12.82
N GLN A 69 5.02 -5.09 13.34
CA GLN A 69 5.24 -4.79 14.76
C GLN A 69 4.23 -5.55 15.64
N LEU A 70 3.01 -5.75 15.16
CA LEU A 70 1.99 -6.53 15.84
C LEU A 70 2.41 -8.01 15.93
N GLU A 71 2.96 -8.59 14.85
CA GLU A 71 3.51 -9.96 14.86
C GLU A 71 4.64 -10.14 15.90
N GLN A 72 5.48 -9.13 16.12
CA GLN A 72 6.56 -9.18 17.11
C GLN A 72 6.10 -9.01 18.57
N THR A 73 4.90 -8.48 18.79
CA THR A 73 4.38 -8.16 20.13
C THR A 73 3.66 -9.34 20.80
N PHE A 74 3.37 -10.41 20.05
CA PHE A 74 2.83 -11.64 20.64
C PHE A 74 3.97 -12.57 21.08
N PRO A 75 4.38 -12.57 22.37
CA PRO A 75 5.09 -13.73 22.89
C PRO A 75 4.18 -14.94 22.67
N ALA A 76 4.75 -16.05 22.22
CA ALA A 76 4.07 -17.34 22.31
C ALA A 76 3.58 -17.45 23.76
N SER A 77 2.26 -17.29 23.95
CA SER A 77 1.64 -17.19 25.26
C SER A 77 1.98 -18.47 26.00
N ASP A 78 2.96 -18.42 26.90
CA ASP A 78 3.13 -19.46 27.89
C ASP A 78 1.93 -19.26 28.81
N PRO A 79 0.91 -20.15 28.77
CA PRO A 79 -0.23 -20.00 29.65
C PRO A 79 0.30 -19.98 31.08
N PRO A 80 -0.23 -19.11 31.97
CA PRO A 80 0.25 -19.05 33.34
C PRO A 80 0.14 -20.45 33.95
N LYS A 81 1.27 -21.05 34.31
CA LYS A 81 1.30 -22.30 35.06
C LYS A 81 0.65 -22.04 36.42
N ILE A 82 -0.62 -22.40 36.56
CA ILE A 82 -1.31 -22.43 37.85
C ILE A 82 -0.67 -23.53 38.69
N THR A 83 0.33 -23.19 39.50
CA THR A 83 0.81 -24.07 40.58
C THR A 83 -0.14 -23.89 41.76
N ARG A 84 -1.12 -24.79 41.89
CA ARG A 84 -1.97 -24.87 43.08
C ARG A 84 -1.14 -25.49 44.21
N ASN A 85 -0.60 -24.66 45.09
CA ASN A 85 -0.02 -25.13 46.36
C ASN A 85 -1.14 -25.72 47.22
N VAL A 86 -1.04 -27.00 47.56
CA VAL A 86 -1.80 -27.69 48.61
C VAL A 86 -0.83 -28.35 49.58
#